data_AF-A0A8T5QSV4-F1
#
_entry.id   AF-A0A8T5QSV4-F1
#
_cell.length_a   1.000
_cell.length_b   1.000
_cell.length_c   1.000
_cell.angle_alpha   90.00
_cell.angle_beta   90.00
_cell.angle_gamma   90.00
#
_symmetry.space_group_name_H-M   'P 1'
#
loop_
_entity.id
_entity.type
_entity.pdbx_description
1 polymer ?
#
loop_
_entity_poly.entity_id
_entity_poly.type
_entity_poly.pdbx_seq_one_letter_code
_entity_poly.pdbx_strand_id
1 'polypeptide(L)'
;MRYLAITLIIISVLALGCAVEKPVEEQTITNFEECVAAGNPVMESYPRQCASNGQTFVEEVELADGKCDGECVCGPDEAWCEAWQRCSNIREESCPGTVYTYEQAKAIAINSGITEDQFTGDFVYNDYTQTWWFDVNIEKEGCSPAMVVDEKTGTAEINWRCTGLIPE
;
A
#
# COMPACT_ATOMS: atom_id res chain seq x y z
N MET A 1 31.51 -28.69 79.22
CA MET A 1 32.43 -28.69 78.05
C MET A 1 31.79 -29.32 76.80
N ARG A 2 31.20 -30.52 76.85
CA ARG A 2 30.57 -31.17 75.68
C ARG A 2 29.41 -30.39 75.04
N TYR A 3 28.52 -29.80 75.83
CA TYR A 3 27.38 -29.02 75.31
C TYR A 3 27.77 -27.67 74.69
N LEU A 4 28.88 -27.08 75.16
CA LEU A 4 29.39 -25.78 74.71
C LEU A 4 29.96 -25.87 73.28
N ALA A 5 30.56 -27.01 72.93
CA ALA A 5 31.01 -27.30 71.58
C ALA A 5 29.83 -27.52 70.60
N ILE A 6 28.77 -28.19 71.05
CA ILE A 6 27.58 -28.47 70.23
C ILE A 6 26.84 -27.16 69.91
N THR A 7 26.69 -26.26 70.89
CA THR A 7 26.04 -24.97 70.67
C THR A 7 26.80 -24.07 69.69
N LEU A 8 28.14 -24.10 69.70
CA LEU A 8 28.95 -23.31 68.76
C LEU A 8 28.85 -23.82 67.31
N ILE A 9 28.73 -25.13 67.11
CA ILE A 9 28.54 -25.73 65.78
C ILE A 9 27.16 -25.40 65.22
N ILE A 10 26.12 -25.40 66.05
CA ILE A 10 24.77 -25.04 65.62
C ILE A 10 24.71 -23.56 65.22
N ILE A 11 25.36 -22.67 65.98
CA ILE A 11 25.42 -21.24 65.67
C ILE A 11 26.20 -21.00 64.38
N SER A 12 27.30 -21.72 64.12
CA SER A 12 28.07 -21.55 62.88
C SER A 12 27.31 -22.03 61.64
N VAL A 13 26.54 -23.12 61.75
CA VAL A 13 25.70 -23.63 60.65
C VAL A 13 24.50 -22.71 60.37
N LEU A 14 23.86 -22.18 61.41
CA LEU A 14 22.78 -21.20 61.27
C LEU A 14 23.28 -19.87 60.69
N ALA A 15 24.48 -19.42 61.07
CA ALA A 15 25.07 -18.21 60.51
C ALA A 15 25.45 -18.36 59.03
N LEU A 16 25.83 -19.57 58.59
CA LEU A 16 26.13 -19.84 57.17
C LEU A 16 24.88 -19.96 56.29
N GLY A 17 23.71 -20.27 56.87
CA GLY A 17 22.48 -20.53 56.14
C GLY A 17 21.70 -19.29 55.67
N CYS A 18 22.05 -18.09 56.11
CA CYS A 18 21.24 -16.88 55.87
C CYS A 18 21.77 -15.93 54.78
N ALA A 19 22.85 -16.26 54.06
CA ALA A 19 23.60 -15.25 53.30
C ALA A 19 23.78 -15.53 51.80
N VAL A 20 22.81 -16.13 51.12
CA VAL A 20 22.86 -16.23 49.64
C VAL A 20 21.48 -15.98 49.03
N GLU A 21 20.94 -14.78 49.22
CA GLU A 21 19.97 -14.23 48.28
C GLU A 21 20.77 -13.69 47.10
N LYS A 22 20.78 -14.42 45.99
CA LYS A 22 21.36 -13.89 44.75
C LYS A 22 20.50 -12.69 44.32
N PRO A 23 21.09 -11.51 44.03
CA PRO A 23 20.32 -10.43 43.44
C PRO A 23 19.71 -10.92 42.13
N VAL A 24 18.39 -10.77 41.99
CA VAL A 24 17.69 -10.99 40.73
C VAL A 24 18.16 -9.86 39.82
N GLU A 25 19.00 -10.20 38.86
CA GLU A 25 19.44 -9.28 37.82
C GLU A 25 18.25 -9.07 36.88
N GLU A 26 17.58 -7.92 37.01
CA GLU A 26 16.45 -7.53 36.18
C GLU A 26 16.95 -7.29 34.76
N GLN A 27 16.74 -8.26 33.87
CA GLN A 27 17.19 -8.16 32.48
C GLN A 27 16.40 -7.05 31.79
N THR A 28 17.06 -5.93 31.52
CA THR A 28 16.46 -4.79 30.83
C THR A 28 16.30 -5.11 29.35
N ILE A 29 15.08 -5.43 28.93
CA ILE A 29 14.73 -5.66 27.53
C ILE A 29 14.59 -4.29 26.84
N THR A 30 15.27 -4.13 25.71
CA THR A 30 15.33 -2.84 24.98
C THR A 30 14.72 -2.89 23.59
N ASN A 31 14.51 -4.09 23.03
CA ASN A 31 13.99 -4.28 21.67
C ASN A 31 13.09 -5.53 21.57
N PHE A 32 12.44 -5.68 20.41
CA PHE A 32 11.52 -6.78 20.13
C PHE A 32 12.22 -8.13 20.16
N GLU A 33 13.42 -8.23 19.58
CA GLU A 33 14.21 -9.47 19.51
C GLU A 33 14.56 -10.00 20.90
N GLU A 34 15.00 -9.11 21.80
CA GLU A 34 15.28 -9.42 23.20
C GLU A 34 14.01 -9.86 23.95
N CYS A 35 12.88 -9.19 23.69
CA CYS A 35 11.60 -9.53 24.31
C CYS A 35 11.18 -10.97 23.95
N VAL A 36 11.28 -11.33 22.67
CA VAL A 36 10.96 -12.69 22.19
C VAL A 36 11.96 -13.71 22.68
N ALA A 37 13.26 -13.39 22.69
CA ALA A 37 14.31 -14.26 23.20
C ALA A 37 14.16 -14.56 24.69
N ALA A 38 13.60 -13.63 25.46
CA ALA A 38 13.24 -13.81 26.86
C ALA A 38 11.95 -14.63 27.08
N GLY A 39 11.25 -15.06 26.01
CA GLY A 39 10.07 -15.92 26.08
C GLY A 39 8.77 -15.20 26.44
N ASN A 40 8.73 -13.88 26.26
CA ASN A 40 7.53 -13.08 26.52
C ASN A 40 6.43 -13.28 25.46
N PRO A 41 5.16 -12.99 25.79
CA PRO A 41 4.06 -13.15 24.85
C PRO A 41 4.17 -12.20 23.65
N VAL A 42 4.08 -12.78 22.46
CA VAL A 42 3.93 -12.05 21.19
C VAL A 42 2.46 -11.97 20.83
N MET A 43 1.98 -10.78 20.50
CA MET A 43 0.61 -10.55 20.08
C MET A 43 0.43 -10.90 18.60
N GLU A 44 -0.76 -11.41 18.28
CA GLU A 44 -1.21 -11.68 16.91
C GLU A 44 -1.55 -10.38 16.17
N SER A 45 -0.57 -9.48 16.02
CA SER A 45 -0.66 -8.20 15.33
C SER A 45 0.42 -8.10 14.24
N TYR A 46 0.20 -7.24 13.24
CA TYR A 46 1.22 -6.88 12.26
C TYR A 46 1.45 -5.36 12.23
N PRO A 47 2.70 -4.87 12.43
CA PRO A 47 3.90 -5.63 12.80
C PRO A 47 3.73 -6.39 14.13
N ARG A 48 4.53 -7.43 14.34
CA ARG A 48 4.45 -8.24 15.56
C ARG A 48 4.84 -7.39 16.77
N GLN A 49 4.19 -7.64 17.89
CA GLN A 49 4.43 -6.89 19.13
C GLN A 49 4.67 -7.86 20.28
N CYS A 50 5.63 -7.57 21.16
CA CYS A 50 5.99 -8.39 22.31
C CYS A 50 5.85 -7.58 23.60
N ALA A 51 5.21 -8.13 24.63
CA ALA A 51 4.93 -7.42 25.89
C ALA A 51 5.76 -7.95 27.06
N SER A 52 6.50 -7.07 27.74
CA SER A 52 7.31 -7.42 28.93
C SER A 52 7.34 -6.28 29.94
N ASN A 53 7.19 -6.60 31.24
CA ASN A 53 7.25 -5.63 32.35
C ASN A 53 6.37 -4.37 32.18
N GLY A 54 5.22 -4.52 31.52
CA GLY A 54 4.29 -3.41 31.24
C GLY A 54 4.69 -2.53 30.05
N GLN A 55 5.77 -2.86 29.35
CA GLN A 55 6.21 -2.24 28.11
C GLN A 55 5.87 -3.15 26.91
N THR A 56 5.67 -2.54 25.74
CA THR A 56 5.46 -3.26 24.48
C THR A 56 6.55 -2.87 23.50
N PHE A 57 7.18 -3.87 22.89
CA PHE A 57 8.22 -3.73 21.89
C PHE A 57 7.63 -4.14 20.54
N VAL A 58 7.78 -3.31 19.52
CA VAL A 58 7.24 -3.53 18.16
C VAL A 58 8.38 -3.98 17.25
N GLU A 59 8.14 -4.99 16.42
CA GLU A 59 9.10 -5.44 15.40
C GLU A 59 9.38 -4.34 14.38
N GLU A 60 10.66 -3.98 14.20
CA GLU A 60 11.10 -3.07 13.14
C GLU A 60 11.13 -3.84 11.81
N VAL A 61 10.04 -3.74 11.05
CA VAL A 61 10.00 -4.24 9.67
C VAL A 61 10.43 -3.13 8.71
N GLU A 62 11.52 -3.36 7.97
CA GLU A 62 11.85 -2.54 6.81
C GLU A 62 10.79 -2.82 5.72
N LEU A 63 9.71 -2.06 5.73
CA LEU A 63 8.75 -2.05 4.65
C LEU A 63 9.46 -1.46 3.44
N ALA A 64 9.77 -2.30 2.44
CA ALA A 64 10.32 -1.86 1.17
C ALA A 64 9.49 -0.66 0.68
N ASP A 65 10.17 0.47 0.44
CA ASP A 65 9.60 1.77 0.10
C ASP A 65 8.64 1.69 -1.11
N GLY A 66 7.39 1.32 -0.83
CA GLY A 66 6.25 1.59 -1.68
C GLY A 66 5.83 3.03 -1.40
N LYS A 67 6.42 3.97 -2.13
CA LYS A 67 6.09 5.38 -2.03
C LYS A 67 4.62 5.60 -2.42
N CYS A 68 3.72 5.67 -1.43
CA CYS A 68 2.32 6.08 -1.56
C CYS A 68 2.22 7.49 -0.89
N ASP A 69 2.40 8.58 -1.65
CA ASP A 69 2.41 9.99 -1.15
C ASP A 69 1.01 10.52 -0.74
N GLY A 70 0.22 9.72 -0.01
CA GLY A 70 -1.12 10.09 0.49
C GLY A 70 -1.83 8.93 1.19
N GLU A 71 -1.53 8.71 2.47
CA GLU A 71 -2.34 8.03 3.51
C GLU A 71 -3.13 6.73 3.20
N CYS A 72 -2.56 5.77 2.47
CA CYS A 72 -2.99 4.36 2.59
C CYS A 72 -1.83 3.45 2.96
N VAL A 73 -2.08 2.50 3.87
CA VAL A 73 -1.25 1.31 4.04
C VAL A 73 -1.63 0.38 2.90
N CYS A 74 -0.86 0.42 1.81
CA CYS A 74 -1.12 -0.28 0.57
C CYS A 74 -1.08 -1.80 0.84
N GLY A 75 -2.26 -2.43 1.06
CA GLY A 75 -2.41 -3.89 0.99
C GLY A 75 -2.02 -4.38 -0.41
N PRO A 76 -1.74 -5.68 -0.63
CA PRO A 76 -1.16 -6.17 -1.90
C PRO A 76 -1.99 -5.86 -3.16
N ASP A 77 -3.29 -5.54 -3.01
CA ASP A 77 -4.22 -5.25 -4.10
C ASP A 77 -4.90 -3.85 -3.98
N GLU A 78 -4.40 -2.94 -3.11
CA GLU A 78 -5.00 -1.61 -2.87
C GLU A 78 -4.05 -0.46 -3.24
N ALA A 79 -4.60 0.60 -3.88
CA ALA A 79 -3.88 1.84 -4.20
C ALA A 79 -4.66 3.08 -3.74
N TRP A 80 -3.95 4.15 -3.36
CA TRP A 80 -4.56 5.45 -3.08
C TRP A 80 -5.15 6.04 -4.36
N CYS A 81 -6.44 6.39 -4.33
CA CYS A 81 -7.08 7.09 -5.43
C CYS A 81 -7.21 8.59 -5.10
N GLU A 82 -6.40 9.42 -5.77
CA GLU A 82 -6.39 10.86 -5.54
C GLU A 82 -7.75 11.52 -5.83
N ALA A 83 -8.48 11.05 -6.85
CA ALA A 83 -9.78 11.65 -7.19
C ALA A 83 -10.86 11.40 -6.13
N TRP A 84 -10.74 10.33 -5.36
CA TRP A 84 -11.71 9.99 -4.31
C TRP A 84 -11.17 10.21 -2.90
N GLN A 85 -9.89 10.56 -2.75
CA GLN A 85 -9.20 10.71 -1.47
C GLN A 85 -9.45 9.50 -0.55
N ARG A 86 -9.40 8.28 -1.12
CA ARG A 86 -9.59 7.00 -0.42
C ARG A 86 -8.80 5.87 -1.09
N CYS A 87 -8.52 4.79 -0.36
CA CYS A 87 -7.97 3.57 -0.95
C CYS A 87 -9.01 2.92 -1.89
N SER A 88 -8.58 2.51 -3.08
CA SER A 88 -9.40 1.78 -4.06
C SER A 88 -8.77 0.42 -4.36
N ASN A 89 -9.61 -0.61 -4.53
CA ASN A 89 -9.18 -1.93 -4.96
C ASN A 89 -8.91 -1.92 -6.46
N ILE A 90 -7.67 -2.20 -6.87
CA ILE A 90 -7.22 -2.14 -8.28
C ILE A 90 -8.02 -3.11 -9.17
N ARG A 91 -8.59 -4.17 -8.59
CA ARG A 91 -9.35 -5.21 -9.33
C ARG A 91 -10.84 -4.94 -9.42
N GLU A 92 -11.39 -4.01 -8.65
CA GLU A 92 -12.84 -3.78 -8.57
C GLU A 92 -13.25 -2.37 -9.01
N GLU A 93 -12.41 -1.36 -8.77
CA GLU A 93 -12.73 0.04 -9.08
C GLU A 93 -11.56 0.75 -9.77
N SER A 94 -11.77 1.11 -11.05
CA SER A 94 -10.85 1.97 -11.81
C SER A 94 -10.83 3.36 -11.16
N CYS A 95 -9.67 3.82 -10.69
CA CYS A 95 -9.54 5.16 -10.10
C CYS A 95 -9.63 6.24 -11.20
N PRO A 96 -10.64 7.12 -11.18
CA PRO A 96 -10.73 8.24 -12.11
C PRO A 96 -9.60 9.26 -11.86
N GLY A 97 -9.16 9.98 -12.88
CA GLY A 97 -8.51 11.28 -12.67
C GLY A 97 -6.97 11.32 -12.61
N THR A 98 -6.27 10.34 -13.19
CA THR A 98 -4.96 10.70 -13.75
C THR A 98 -5.21 11.42 -15.06
N VAL A 99 -4.78 12.69 -15.17
CA VAL A 99 -4.68 13.37 -16.47
C VAL A 99 -3.89 12.47 -17.40
N TYR A 100 -4.58 11.81 -18.33
CA TYR A 100 -3.90 10.89 -19.22
C TYR A 100 -2.95 11.71 -20.08
N THR A 101 -1.69 11.30 -20.10
CA THR A 101 -0.76 11.78 -21.12
C THR A 101 -1.27 11.40 -22.50
N TYR A 102 -0.79 12.10 -23.52
CA TYR A 102 -1.07 11.78 -24.93
C TYR A 102 -0.85 10.28 -25.22
N GLU A 103 0.26 9.70 -24.75
CA GLU A 103 0.59 8.27 -24.96
C GLU A 103 -0.40 7.33 -24.28
N GLN A 104 -0.86 7.68 -23.07
CA GLN A 104 -1.85 6.88 -22.35
C GLN A 104 -3.22 6.94 -23.03
N ALA A 105 -3.65 8.13 -23.44
CA ALA A 105 -4.90 8.31 -24.16
C ALA A 105 -4.87 7.58 -25.52
N LYS A 106 -3.74 7.64 -26.24
CA LYS A 106 -3.53 6.90 -27.49
C LYS A 106 -3.59 5.38 -27.26
N ALA A 107 -3.00 4.87 -26.18
CA ALA A 107 -3.06 3.45 -25.84
C ALA A 107 -4.50 2.97 -25.56
N ILE A 108 -5.31 3.77 -24.87
CA ILE A 108 -6.74 3.46 -24.62
C ILE A 108 -7.51 3.42 -25.94
N ALA A 109 -7.27 4.39 -26.83
CA ALA A 109 -7.88 4.41 -28.17
C ALA A 109 -7.53 3.15 -28.98
N ILE A 110 -6.27 2.71 -28.93
CA ILE A 110 -5.82 1.49 -29.62
C ILE A 110 -6.50 0.24 -29.02
N ASN A 111 -6.51 0.13 -27.70
CA ASN A 111 -7.14 -0.99 -26.99
C ASN A 111 -8.66 -1.08 -27.23
N SER A 112 -9.30 0.04 -27.58
CA SER A 112 -10.74 0.12 -27.85
C SER A 112 -11.13 -0.31 -29.26
N GLY A 113 -10.16 -0.69 -30.11
CA GLY A 113 -10.40 -1.31 -31.41
C GLY A 113 -9.95 -0.51 -32.63
N ILE A 114 -9.15 0.54 -32.44
CA ILE A 114 -8.50 1.28 -33.53
C ILE A 114 -7.04 0.82 -33.67
N THR A 115 -6.54 0.72 -34.90
CA THR A 115 -5.14 0.39 -35.15
C THR A 115 -4.30 1.65 -35.37
N GLU A 116 -2.99 1.58 -35.11
CA GLU A 116 -2.12 2.76 -35.15
C GLU A 116 -2.06 3.44 -36.53
N ASP A 117 -2.25 2.68 -37.61
CA ASP A 117 -2.30 3.17 -38.99
C ASP A 117 -3.56 3.99 -39.32
N GLN A 118 -4.59 3.93 -38.46
CA GLN A 118 -5.82 4.68 -38.66
C GLN A 118 -5.76 6.10 -38.08
N PHE A 119 -4.73 6.46 -37.32
CA PHE A 119 -4.58 7.83 -36.81
C PHE A 119 -4.04 8.75 -37.90
N THR A 120 -4.63 9.93 -38.06
CA THR A 120 -4.13 10.95 -39.00
C THR A 120 -2.95 11.75 -38.45
N GLY A 121 -2.71 11.65 -37.13
CA GLY A 121 -1.68 12.38 -36.41
C GLY A 121 -2.17 13.67 -35.74
N ASP A 122 -3.38 14.12 -36.08
CA ASP A 122 -4.00 15.29 -35.45
C ASP A 122 -4.71 14.87 -34.15
N PHE A 123 -4.45 15.61 -33.08
CA PHE A 123 -5.09 15.40 -31.78
C PHE A 123 -5.34 16.72 -31.05
N VAL A 124 -6.40 16.75 -30.25
CA VAL A 124 -6.78 17.89 -29.43
C VAL A 124 -7.26 17.40 -28.07
N TYR A 125 -6.75 18.00 -27.01
CA TYR A 125 -7.28 17.80 -25.66
C TYR A 125 -8.24 18.94 -25.32
N ASN A 126 -9.39 18.59 -24.74
CA ASN A 126 -10.37 19.57 -24.26
C ASN A 126 -10.46 19.52 -22.74
N ASP A 127 -9.85 20.51 -22.08
CA ASP A 127 -9.79 20.64 -20.63
C ASP A 127 -11.19 20.77 -19.97
N TYR A 128 -12.18 21.35 -20.67
CA TYR A 128 -13.52 21.54 -20.12
C TYR A 128 -14.27 20.23 -19.95
N THR A 129 -14.14 19.33 -20.94
CA THR A 129 -14.77 18.01 -20.93
C THR A 129 -13.85 16.91 -20.41
N GLN A 130 -12.55 17.20 -20.26
CA GLN A 130 -11.50 16.23 -19.93
C GLN A 130 -11.50 15.07 -20.92
N THR A 131 -11.47 15.41 -22.22
CA THR A 131 -11.53 14.42 -23.31
C THR A 131 -10.41 14.64 -24.30
N TRP A 132 -9.75 13.56 -24.70
CA TRP A 132 -8.82 13.54 -25.82
C TRP A 132 -9.55 13.22 -27.11
N TRP A 133 -9.30 14.01 -28.15
CA TRP A 133 -9.87 13.82 -29.48
C TRP A 133 -8.73 13.50 -30.43
N PHE A 134 -8.82 12.37 -31.10
CA PHE A 134 -7.87 11.93 -32.12
C PHE A 134 -8.61 11.82 -33.44
N ASP A 135 -8.15 12.51 -34.48
CA ASP A 135 -8.73 12.34 -35.80
C ASP A 135 -8.26 10.99 -36.39
N VAL A 136 -9.23 10.25 -36.92
CA VAL A 136 -9.02 8.89 -37.44
C VAL A 136 -9.50 8.80 -38.88
N ASN A 137 -8.80 8.00 -39.66
CA ASN A 137 -9.09 7.77 -41.07
C ASN A 137 -9.90 6.46 -41.24
N ILE A 138 -11.18 6.52 -40.88
CA ILE A 138 -12.11 5.41 -41.05
C ILE A 138 -13.13 5.80 -42.12
N GLU A 139 -13.26 4.95 -43.15
CA GLU A 139 -14.14 5.24 -44.28
C GLU A 139 -15.62 5.20 -43.87
N LYS A 140 -16.26 6.37 -43.89
CA LYS A 140 -17.72 6.52 -43.83
C LYS A 140 -18.13 7.75 -44.63
N GLU A 141 -18.96 7.54 -45.66
CA GLU A 141 -19.36 8.60 -46.58
C GLU A 141 -20.04 9.77 -45.83
N GLY A 142 -19.57 11.00 -46.09
CA GLY A 142 -20.11 12.22 -45.49
C GLY A 142 -19.75 12.44 -44.01
N CYS A 143 -18.88 11.63 -43.42
CA CYS A 143 -18.50 11.73 -42.01
C CYS A 143 -17.02 12.00 -41.79
N SER A 144 -16.71 12.78 -40.76
CA SER A 144 -15.37 13.03 -40.25
C SER A 144 -15.23 12.44 -38.84
N PRO A 145 -14.84 11.16 -38.71
CA PRO A 145 -14.74 10.49 -37.42
C PRO A 145 -13.60 11.04 -36.57
N ALA A 146 -13.81 11.10 -35.27
CA ALA A 146 -12.77 11.27 -34.26
C ALA A 146 -12.93 10.22 -33.18
N MET A 147 -11.83 9.63 -32.74
CA MET A 147 -11.81 8.81 -31.54
C MET A 147 -11.72 9.74 -30.32
N VAL A 148 -12.71 9.65 -29.44
CA VAL A 148 -12.82 10.47 -28.23
C VAL A 148 -12.57 9.58 -27.02
N VAL A 149 -11.54 9.90 -26.24
CA VAL A 149 -11.21 9.22 -24.99
C VAL A 149 -11.62 10.10 -23.83
N ASP A 150 -12.49 9.59 -22.97
CA ASP A 150 -12.95 10.28 -21.75
C ASP A 150 -12.01 9.95 -20.58
N GLU A 151 -11.40 10.99 -20.01
CA GLU A 151 -10.40 10.84 -18.95
C GLU A 151 -10.99 10.35 -17.62
N LYS A 152 -12.25 10.69 -17.33
CA LYS A 152 -12.89 10.33 -16.07
C LYS A 152 -13.28 8.86 -16.02
N THR A 153 -13.68 8.32 -17.16
CA THR A 153 -14.19 6.96 -17.28
C THR A 153 -13.16 5.99 -17.85
N GLY A 154 -12.11 6.49 -18.52
CA GLY A 154 -11.13 5.67 -19.22
C GLY A 154 -11.72 4.93 -20.42
N THR A 155 -12.85 5.40 -20.95
CA THR A 155 -13.53 4.81 -22.11
C THR A 155 -13.16 5.57 -23.39
N ALA A 156 -13.16 4.87 -24.52
CA ALA A 156 -12.98 5.50 -25.83
C ALA A 156 -14.13 5.15 -26.77
N GLU A 157 -14.65 6.16 -27.46
CA GLU A 157 -15.77 6.04 -28.38
C GLU A 157 -15.53 6.86 -29.66
N ILE A 158 -16.02 6.38 -30.80
CA ILE A 158 -15.91 7.11 -32.07
C ILE A 158 -17.04 8.13 -32.16
N ASN A 159 -16.68 9.41 -32.19
CA ASN A 159 -17.58 10.51 -32.50
C ASN A 159 -17.63 10.75 -34.01
N TRP A 160 -18.80 10.48 -34.61
CA TRP A 160 -19.04 10.67 -36.04
C TRP A 160 -19.58 12.07 -36.32
N ARG A 161 -18.71 12.99 -36.75
CA ARG A 161 -19.11 14.34 -37.17
C ARG A 161 -19.50 14.30 -38.64
N CYS A 162 -20.76 13.98 -38.93
CA CYS A 162 -21.26 13.88 -40.31
C CYS A 162 -21.89 15.20 -40.77
N THR A 163 -21.61 15.62 -42.01
CA THR A 163 -22.20 16.80 -42.64
C THR A 163 -22.95 16.39 -43.90
N GLY A 164 -24.26 16.64 -43.95
CA GLY A 164 -25.11 16.34 -45.11
C GLY A 164 -26.12 15.23 -44.83
N LEU A 165 -27.34 15.43 -45.34
CA LEU A 165 -28.52 14.58 -45.17
C LEU A 165 -28.20 13.09 -45.37
N ILE A 166 -28.65 12.27 -44.42
CA ILE A 166 -28.87 10.83 -44.61
C ILE A 166 -29.84 10.71 -45.80
N PRO A 167 -29.46 10.18 -46.98
CA PRO A 167 -30.45 9.74 -47.95
C PRO A 167 -31.14 8.50 -47.34
N GLU A 168 -32.47 8.47 -47.36
CA GLU A 168 -33.29 7.33 -46.92
C GLU A 168 -32.83 5.99 -47.54
#